data_AF-A0A2A6R1N4-F1
#
_entry.id   AF-A0A2A6R1N4-F1
#
_cell.length_a   1.000
_cell.length_b   1.000
_cell.length_c   1.000
_cell.angle_alpha   90.00
_cell.angle_beta   90.00
_cell.angle_gamma   90.00
#
_symmetry.space_group_name_H-M   'P 1'
#
loop_
_entity.id
_entity.type
_entity.pdbx_description
1 polymer ?
#
loop_
_entity_poly.entity_id
_entity_poly.type
_entity_poly.pdbx_seq_one_letter_code
_entity_poly.pdbx_strand_id
1 'polypeptide(L)'
;MNISIFDHWLTEEEAEDSSITSYSIARSSGQLHEYMDGEKKFLKLYRSLSRQGVICNRPGPLRRIDIADEELNQVFINSLREERLMDVFFVSCKVRALGRYDRTDLLIIEDAAFLSDLKEEIASAGLFVLYSDNAYNYT
;
A
#
# COMPACT_ATOMS: atom_id res chain seq x y z
N MET A 1 -3.53 -3.67 9.59
CA MET A 1 -3.69 -2.20 9.49
C MET A 1 -3.87 -1.84 8.03
N ASN A 2 -5.02 -1.31 7.64
CA ASN A 2 -5.27 -0.91 6.26
C ASN A 2 -4.74 0.50 6.05
N ILE A 3 -4.10 0.74 4.91
CA ILE A 3 -3.58 2.04 4.51
C ILE A 3 -4.15 2.44 3.16
N SER A 4 -4.51 3.71 2.99
CA SER A 4 -5.16 4.19 1.77
C SER A 4 -4.71 5.60 1.40
N ILE A 5 -4.95 5.98 0.14
CA ILE A 5 -4.88 7.40 -0.27
C ILE A 5 -6.10 8.20 0.23
N PHE A 6 -7.20 7.51 0.56
CA PHE A 6 -8.41 8.08 1.12
C PHE A 6 -8.32 8.06 2.65
N ASP A 7 -8.85 9.07 3.33
CA ASP A 7 -8.80 9.20 4.78
C ASP A 7 -9.89 8.41 5.52
N HIS A 8 -10.76 7.74 4.76
CA HIS A 8 -11.84 6.88 5.24
C HIS A 8 -12.03 5.69 4.30
N TRP A 9 -12.83 4.72 4.73
CA TRP A 9 -13.34 3.69 3.84
C TRP A 9 -14.37 4.32 2.91
N LEU A 10 -14.13 4.24 1.61
CA LEU A 10 -15.11 4.68 0.63
C LEU A 10 -16.39 3.86 0.77
N THR A 11 -17.52 4.54 0.71
CA THR A 11 -18.82 3.93 0.44
C THR A 11 -18.87 3.38 -0.99
N GLU A 12 -19.86 2.55 -1.30
CA GLU A 12 -20.06 2.04 -2.66
C GLU A 12 -20.26 3.18 -3.67
N GLU A 13 -21.03 4.20 -3.29
CA GLU A 13 -21.28 5.40 -4.11
C GLU A 13 -19.99 6.19 -4.35
N GLU A 14 -19.20 6.46 -3.30
CA GLU A 14 -17.91 7.16 -3.45
C GLU A 14 -16.91 6.36 -4.29
N ALA A 15 -16.92 5.03 -4.19
CA ALA A 15 -16.05 4.18 -4.99
C ALA A 15 -16.47 4.15 -6.48
N GLU A 16 -17.78 4.16 -6.76
CA GLU A 16 -18.33 4.21 -8.12
C GLU A 16 -18.07 5.56 -8.80
N ASP A 17 -18.23 6.66 -8.05
CA ASP A 17 -17.99 8.02 -8.55
C ASP A 17 -16.50 8.39 -8.68
N SER A 18 -15.62 7.64 -8.01
CA SER A 18 -14.19 7.93 -7.99
C SER A 18 -13.48 7.40 -9.23
N SER A 19 -12.89 8.33 -9.99
CA SER A 19 -12.11 8.04 -11.19
C SER A 19 -10.69 7.50 -10.91
N ILE A 20 -10.26 7.47 -9.64
CA ILE A 20 -8.87 7.14 -9.24
C ILE A 20 -8.75 5.89 -8.36
N THR A 21 -9.84 5.15 -8.15
CA THR A 21 -9.88 3.90 -7.36
C THR A 21 -9.07 2.77 -8.00
N SER A 22 -9.06 2.70 -9.33
CA SER A 22 -8.23 1.75 -10.09
C SER A 22 -7.45 2.42 -11.21
N TYR A 23 -6.34 1.79 -11.58
CA TYR A 23 -5.50 2.28 -12.68
C TYR A 23 -6.26 2.29 -14.01
N SER A 24 -7.05 1.23 -14.25
CA SER A 24 -7.79 1.08 -15.50
C SER A 24 -8.86 2.15 -15.67
N ILE A 25 -9.59 2.48 -14.60
CA ILE A 25 -10.60 3.56 -14.57
C ILE A 25 -9.90 4.89 -14.82
N ALA A 26 -8.87 5.22 -14.04
CA ALA A 26 -8.13 6.48 -14.17
C ALA A 26 -7.57 6.69 -15.59
N ARG A 27 -7.05 5.62 -16.21
CA ARG A 27 -6.56 5.68 -17.60
C ARG A 27 -7.69 5.96 -18.58
N SER A 28 -8.83 5.30 -18.42
CA SER A 28 -9.98 5.44 -19.34
C SER A 28 -10.72 6.77 -19.20
N SER A 29 -10.71 7.36 -18.00
CA SER A 29 -11.35 8.65 -17.68
C SER A 29 -10.44 9.86 -17.88
N GLY A 30 -9.18 9.67 -18.26
CA GLY A 30 -8.21 10.76 -18.43
C GLY A 30 -7.68 11.34 -17.11
N GLN A 31 -7.89 10.65 -15.99
CA GLN A 31 -7.50 11.05 -14.63
C GLN A 31 -6.23 10.33 -14.15
N LEU A 32 -5.38 9.94 -15.10
CA LEU A 32 -4.16 9.17 -14.81
C LEU A 32 -3.17 9.99 -13.96
N HIS A 33 -3.14 11.32 -14.13
CA HIS A 33 -2.25 12.17 -13.35
C HIS A 33 -2.63 12.13 -11.86
N GLU A 34 -3.91 12.31 -11.51
CA GLU A 34 -4.40 12.24 -10.14
C GLU A 34 -4.12 10.85 -9.52
N TYR A 35 -4.35 9.78 -10.28
CA TYR A 35 -4.01 8.42 -9.85
C TYR A 35 -2.51 8.29 -9.54
N MET A 36 -1.65 8.80 -10.41
CA MET A 36 -0.20 8.73 -10.24
C MET A 36 0.29 9.53 -9.03
N ASP A 37 -0.39 10.60 -8.65
CA ASP A 37 -0.09 11.32 -7.41
C ASP A 37 -0.37 10.45 -6.18
N GLY A 38 -1.45 9.67 -6.20
CA GLY A 38 -1.69 8.62 -5.22
C GLY A 38 -0.63 7.51 -5.25
N GLU A 39 -0.20 7.08 -6.44
CA GLU A 39 0.83 6.03 -6.62
C GLU A 39 2.16 6.45 -5.98
N LYS A 40 2.57 7.71 -6.18
CA LYS A 40 3.80 8.27 -5.59
C LYS A 40 3.81 8.17 -4.06
N LYS A 41 2.66 8.32 -3.38
CA LYS A 41 2.54 8.19 -1.92
C LYS A 41 2.87 6.78 -1.45
N PHE A 42 2.28 5.77 -2.07
CA PHE A 42 2.60 4.36 -1.79
C PHE A 42 4.05 4.02 -2.10
N LEU A 43 4.56 4.44 -3.26
CA LEU A 43 5.96 4.20 -3.61
C LEU A 43 6.91 4.86 -2.62
N LYS A 44 6.60 6.06 -2.10
CA LYS A 44 7.38 6.71 -1.06
C LYS A 44 7.43 5.86 0.21
N LEU A 45 6.28 5.36 0.68
CA LEU A 45 6.23 4.47 1.84
C LEU A 45 7.04 3.19 1.59
N TYR A 46 6.76 2.46 0.52
CA TYR A 46 7.40 1.16 0.26
C TYR A 46 8.91 1.25 0.07
N ARG A 47 9.40 2.33 -0.57
CA ARG A 47 10.84 2.61 -0.65
C ARG A 47 11.47 2.94 0.70
N SER A 48 10.73 3.60 1.59
CA SER A 48 11.20 3.85 2.96
C SER A 48 11.33 2.54 3.75
N LEU A 49 10.33 1.65 3.62
CA LEU A 49 10.31 0.37 4.32
C LEU A 49 11.30 -0.67 3.73
N SER A 50 11.66 -0.56 2.46
CA SER A 50 12.58 -1.49 1.78
C SER A 50 14.07 -1.20 2.01
N ARG A 51 14.42 -0.25 2.89
CA ARG A 51 15.80 0.18 3.18
C ARG A 51 16.75 -0.92 3.66
N GLN A 52 16.28 -2.10 4.06
CA GLN A 52 17.13 -3.26 4.38
C GLN A 52 16.82 -4.51 3.55
N GLY A 53 16.16 -4.31 2.41
CA GLY A 53 15.71 -5.36 1.52
C GLY A 53 14.33 -5.90 1.88
N VAL A 54 13.82 -6.71 0.98
CA VAL A 54 12.45 -7.23 0.99
C VAL A 54 12.48 -8.73 0.70
N ILE A 55 11.67 -9.50 1.41
CA ILE A 55 11.34 -10.86 1.02
C ILE A 55 10.05 -10.79 0.20
N CYS A 56 10.14 -11.07 -1.09
CA CYS A 56 9.01 -11.07 -2.02
C CYS A 56 8.46 -12.49 -2.14
N ASN A 57 7.26 -12.73 -1.60
CA ASN A 57 6.51 -13.97 -1.78
C ASN A 57 5.65 -13.92 -3.05
N ARG A 58 5.03 -12.77 -3.34
CA ARG A 58 4.34 -12.49 -4.60
C ARG A 58 4.82 -11.17 -5.21
N PRO A 59 5.12 -11.15 -6.52
CA PRO A 59 5.07 -12.25 -7.47
C PRO A 59 6.07 -13.39 -7.13
N GLY A 60 5.65 -14.65 -7.27
CA GLY A 60 6.53 -15.79 -7.01
C GLY A 60 7.62 -15.97 -8.08
N PRO A 61 8.68 -16.74 -7.81
CA PRO A 61 8.92 -17.52 -6.59
C PRO A 61 9.36 -16.64 -5.41
N LEU A 62 9.30 -17.21 -4.19
CA LEU A 62 9.79 -16.57 -2.97
C LEU A 62 11.28 -16.23 -3.13
N ARG A 63 11.62 -14.95 -2.99
CA ARG A 63 13.01 -14.47 -3.12
C ARG A 63 13.28 -13.27 -2.24
N ARG A 64 14.55 -13.05 -1.93
CA ARG A 64 15.03 -11.81 -1.31
C ARG A 64 15.44 -10.84 -2.40
N ILE A 65 15.06 -9.58 -2.25
CA ILE A 65 15.41 -8.48 -3.15
C ILE A 65 16.10 -7.40 -2.30
N ASP A 66 17.22 -6.88 -2.79
CA ASP A 66 18.06 -5.92 -2.04
C ASP A 66 17.61 -4.46 -2.24
N ILE A 67 18.29 -3.58 -1.51
CA ILE A 67 18.00 -2.14 -1.42
C ILE A 67 18.52 -1.49 -2.70
N ALA A 68 17.65 -0.80 -3.45
CA ALA A 68 17.91 -0.23 -4.79
C ALA A 68 17.78 -1.22 -5.98
N ASP A 69 16.82 -2.13 -5.90
CA ASP A 69 16.45 -2.99 -7.01
C ASP A 69 15.29 -2.41 -7.84
N GLU A 70 15.50 -2.26 -9.15
CA GLU A 70 14.46 -1.84 -10.10
C GLU A 70 13.34 -2.88 -10.21
N GLU A 71 13.67 -4.17 -10.02
CA GLU A 71 12.70 -5.26 -9.94
C GLU A 71 11.71 -5.01 -8.78
N LEU A 72 12.22 -4.57 -7.62
CA LEU A 72 11.37 -4.30 -6.47
C LEU A 72 10.41 -3.12 -6.72
N ASN A 73 10.91 -2.05 -7.35
CA ASN A 73 10.06 -0.94 -7.77
C ASN A 73 8.95 -1.42 -8.71
N GLN A 74 9.28 -2.29 -9.67
CA GLN A 74 8.30 -2.83 -10.60
C GLN A 74 7.27 -3.73 -9.90
N VAL A 75 7.66 -4.49 -8.87
CA VAL A 75 6.71 -5.25 -8.03
C VAL A 75 5.68 -4.30 -7.40
N PHE A 76 6.13 -3.18 -6.83
CA PHE A 76 5.23 -2.21 -6.21
C PHE A 76 4.30 -1.56 -7.24
N ILE A 77 4.84 -1.12 -8.37
CA ILE A 77 4.05 -0.48 -9.45
C ILE A 77 3.00 -1.45 -9.99
N ASN A 78 3.40 -2.69 -10.32
CA ASN A 78 2.47 -3.70 -10.86
C ASN A 78 1.36 -4.05 -9.86
N SER A 79 1.68 -4.04 -8.57
CA SER A 79 0.67 -4.27 -7.53
C SER A 79 -0.30 -3.11 -7.44
N LEU A 80 0.20 -1.87 -7.37
CA LEU A 80 -0.63 -0.67 -7.25
C LEU A 80 -1.57 -0.52 -8.45
N ARG A 81 -1.11 -0.91 -9.64
CA ARG A 81 -1.87 -0.90 -10.90
C ARG A 81 -2.72 -2.14 -11.13
N GLU A 82 -2.83 -3.00 -10.12
CA GLU A 82 -3.64 -4.23 -10.14
C GLU A 82 -3.25 -5.24 -11.24
N GLU A 83 -2.07 -5.10 -11.83
CA GLU A 83 -1.53 -6.04 -12.82
C GLU A 83 -1.09 -7.33 -12.13
N ARG A 84 -0.44 -7.21 -10.97
CA ARG A 84 -0.02 -8.34 -10.16
C ARG A 84 0.14 -7.95 -8.70
N LEU A 85 -0.83 -8.34 -7.87
CA LEU A 85 -0.81 -8.04 -6.45
C LEU A 85 0.44 -8.60 -5.75
N MET A 86 1.06 -7.75 -4.96
CA MET A 86 2.25 -8.10 -4.19
C MET A 86 1.92 -8.77 -2.86
N ASP A 87 2.87 -9.55 -2.38
CA ASP A 87 2.94 -10.05 -1.02
C ASP A 87 4.41 -10.01 -0.62
N VAL A 88 4.75 -8.99 0.17
CA VAL A 88 6.14 -8.64 0.46
C VAL A 88 6.34 -8.45 1.96
N PHE A 89 7.51 -8.81 2.45
CA PHE A 89 7.91 -8.62 3.83
C PHE A 89 9.13 -7.71 3.90
N PHE A 90 8.99 -6.59 4.58
CA PHE A 90 10.02 -5.59 4.80
C PHE A 90 10.89 -6.01 6.00
N VAL A 91 12.16 -6.30 5.75
CA VAL A 91 13.05 -6.94 6.74
C VAL A 91 13.33 -6.03 7.93
N SER A 92 13.52 -4.72 7.72
CA SER A 92 13.92 -3.77 8.77
C SER A 92 12.84 -3.55 9.83
N CYS A 93 11.58 -3.47 9.42
CA CYS A 93 10.45 -3.14 10.30
C CYS A 93 9.56 -4.34 10.63
N LYS A 94 9.88 -5.53 10.10
CA LYS A 94 9.08 -6.77 10.25
C LYS A 94 7.60 -6.55 9.91
N VAL A 95 7.37 -5.89 8.78
CA VAL A 95 6.02 -5.61 8.26
C VAL A 95 5.81 -6.39 6.99
N ARG A 96 4.71 -7.14 6.91
CA ARG A 96 4.23 -7.73 5.67
C ARG A 96 3.21 -6.80 5.02
N ALA A 97 3.42 -6.42 3.77
CA ALA A 97 2.45 -5.70 2.97
C ALA A 97 1.81 -6.62 1.93
N LEU A 98 0.49 -6.54 1.85
CA LEU A 98 -0.33 -7.21 0.86
C LEU A 98 -0.96 -6.14 -0.03
N GLY A 99 -0.65 -6.22 -1.32
CA GLY A 99 -1.31 -5.41 -2.35
C GLY A 99 -2.77 -5.80 -2.47
N ARG A 100 -3.66 -4.82 -2.61
CA ARG A 100 -5.09 -5.04 -2.84
C ARG A 100 -5.62 -4.06 -3.90
N TYR A 101 -6.93 -3.79 -3.84
CA TYR A 101 -7.66 -2.96 -4.77
C TYR A 101 -8.03 -1.62 -4.12
N ASP A 102 -8.68 -0.75 -4.88
CA ASP A 102 -9.29 0.50 -4.40
C ASP A 102 -8.31 1.38 -3.63
N ARG A 103 -7.05 1.38 -4.09
CA ARG A 103 -5.94 2.15 -3.52
C ARG A 103 -5.73 1.90 -2.03
N THR A 104 -6.05 0.70 -1.55
CA THR A 104 -6.04 0.36 -0.13
C THR A 104 -5.28 -0.93 0.14
N ASP A 105 -4.07 -0.84 0.66
CA ASP A 105 -3.23 -2.02 0.96
C ASP A 105 -3.32 -2.43 2.44
N LEU A 106 -2.97 -3.69 2.72
CA LEU A 106 -2.97 -4.23 4.08
C LEU A 106 -1.55 -4.42 4.59
N LEU A 107 -1.24 -3.81 5.73
CA LEU A 107 -0.03 -4.06 6.51
C LEU A 107 -0.32 -5.00 7.69
N ILE A 108 0.45 -6.08 7.80
CA ILE A 108 0.48 -7.00 8.94
C ILE A 108 1.80 -6.77 9.68
N ILE A 109 1.70 -6.40 10.95
CA ILE A 109 2.83 -6.00 11.79
C ILE A 109 3.14 -7.17 12.71
N GLU A 110 4.37 -7.69 12.67
CA GLU A 110 4.78 -8.77 13.57
C GLU A 110 5.22 -8.25 14.94
N ASP A 111 5.75 -7.03 14.99
CA ASP A 111 6.36 -6.44 16.18
C ASP A 111 5.72 -5.09 16.50
N ALA A 112 4.89 -5.07 17.55
CA ALA A 112 4.13 -3.89 17.95
C ALA A 112 5.03 -2.70 18.34
N ALA A 113 6.31 -2.93 18.66
CA ALA A 113 7.25 -1.86 18.96
C ALA A 113 7.44 -0.89 17.79
N PHE A 114 7.25 -1.35 16.54
CA PHE A 114 7.40 -0.53 15.33
C PHE A 114 6.12 0.21 14.94
N LEU A 115 5.02 0.05 15.68
CA LEU A 115 3.73 0.61 15.28
C LEU A 115 3.76 2.15 15.21
N SER A 116 4.43 2.81 16.16
CA SER A 116 4.50 4.28 16.18
C SER A 116 5.29 4.80 14.98
N ASP A 117 6.51 4.30 14.80
CA ASP A 117 7.40 4.66 13.68
C ASP A 117 6.73 4.38 12.33
N LEU A 118 6.04 3.26 12.20
CA LEU A 118 5.32 2.92 10.98
C LEU A 118 4.18 3.90 10.68
N LYS A 119 3.43 4.34 11.70
CA LYS A 119 2.38 5.36 11.53
C LYS A 119 2.97 6.70 11.10
N GLU A 120 4.12 7.09 11.64
CA GLU A 120 4.83 8.30 11.24
C GLU A 120 5.32 8.21 9.79
N GLU A 121 5.89 7.07 9.38
CA GLU A 121 6.32 6.83 7.99
C GLU A 121 5.12 6.88 7.02
N ILE A 122 3.97 6.27 7.39
CA ILE A 122 2.72 6.32 6.64
C ILE A 122 2.23 7.77 6.46
N ALA A 123 2.16 8.53 7.56
CA ALA A 123 1.73 9.92 7.54
C ALA A 123 2.70 10.79 6.71
N SER A 124 4.01 10.57 6.85
CA SER A 124 5.04 11.27 6.08
C SER A 124 4.93 10.99 4.58
N ALA A 125 4.44 9.80 4.20
CA ALA A 125 4.17 9.40 2.83
C ALA A 125 2.88 10.03 2.27
N GLY A 126 2.04 10.63 3.13
CA GLY A 126 0.77 11.26 2.76
C GLY A 126 -0.38 10.26 2.59
N LEU A 127 -0.25 9.09 3.21
CA LEU A 127 -1.26 8.03 3.28
C LEU A 127 -1.99 8.07 4.62
N PHE A 128 -3.17 7.46 4.67
CA PHE A 128 -4.01 7.39 5.86
C PHE A 128 -4.10 5.96 6.38
N VAL A 129 -4.19 5.82 7.69
CA VAL A 129 -4.53 4.55 8.34
C VAL A 129 -6.04 4.47 8.47
N LEU A 130 -6.64 3.44 7.90
CA LEU A 130 -8.07 3.20 8.01
C LEU A 130 -8.38 2.37 9.26
N TYR A 131 -9.18 2.95 10.14
CA TYR A 131 -9.74 2.26 11.31
C TYR A 131 -11.10 1.70 10.92
N SER A 132 -11.37 0.44 11.28
CA SER A 132 -12.73 -0.09 11.26
C SER A 132 -13.39 0.26 12.60
N ASP A 133 -14.56 0.91 12.59
CA ASP A 133 -15.28 1.33 13.80
C ASP A 133 -15.77 0.19 14.72
N ASN A 134 -15.43 -1.07 14.44
CA ASN A 134 -15.91 -2.23 15.20
C ASN A 134 -15.06 -2.60 16.44
N ALA A 135 -14.33 -1.67 17.05
CA ALA A 135 -13.56 -1.94 18.27
C ALA A 135 -14.18 -1.40 19.57
N TYR A 136 -15.35 -0.76 19.54
CA TYR A 136 -15.94 -0.11 20.74
C TYR A 136 -17.43 -0.36 20.98
N ASN A 137 -17.97 -1.54 20.66
CA ASN A 137 -19.36 -1.90 21.03
C ASN A 137 -19.50 -3.29 21.68
N TYR A 138 -18.57 -3.63 22.58
CA TYR A 138 -18.78 -4.71 23.55
C TYR A 138 -18.22 -4.30 24.92
N THR A 139 -19.01 -3.51 25.65
CA THR A 139 -18.98 -3.41 27.11
C THR A 139 -20.40 -3.45 27.62
#